data_AF-A0A2J6R752-F1
#
_entry.id   AF-A0A2J6R752-F1
#
_cell.length_a   1.000
_cell.length_b   1.000
_cell.length_c   1.000
_cell.angle_alpha   90.00
_cell.angle_beta   90.00
_cell.angle_gamma   90.00
#
_symmetry.space_group_name_H-M   'P 1'
#
loop_
_entity.id
_entity.type
_entity.pdbx_description
1 polymer ?
#
loop_
_entity_poly.entity_id
_entity_poly.type
_entity_poly.pdbx_seq_one_letter_code
_entity_poly.pdbx_strand_id
1 'polypeptide(L)'
;MILLVGNDLQYKIDINAMLTSYYTQMVSFANTAIDAICGDWTELGDRIDRLILNGELLSELVLKPDSLDQQMFEDGSYSKSRKYFWVIKAVDEFVETLEETEEKFKKFLQFSEGQDRAAILPIHPSISKEEQGHATTVVQKLSDLEKRFKLQQERAKDFQNGLFSASQVVESRESSRLGFNIKLLTYITIFYLPLGFCTSLWSTTNTFGFSKLAIVMPIVGIATYLIVFNLDGLVQLGSNGYNYVKMMVLGSMEKCGHSSWKSLGKKYRQFQPGRSSTKPSEWWLLVYCLFFIPRKIPSWFKQLVIQRKGRKDPNKASVGEGIA
;
A
#
# COMPACT_ATOMS: atom_id res chain seq x y z
N MET A 1 58.63 -66.27 -17.50
CA MET A 1 58.07 -65.31 -16.52
C MET A 1 58.10 -63.87 -17.01
N ILE A 2 59.17 -63.42 -17.69
CA ILE A 2 59.31 -62.04 -18.22
C ILE A 2 58.30 -61.72 -19.35
N LEU A 3 57.94 -62.68 -20.20
CA LEU A 3 56.99 -62.48 -21.31
C LEU A 3 55.52 -62.34 -20.87
N LEU A 4 55.15 -62.86 -19.70
CA LEU A 4 53.77 -62.73 -19.17
C LEU A 4 53.53 -61.35 -18.53
N VAL A 5 54.58 -60.73 -17.98
CA VAL A 5 54.52 -59.39 -17.38
C VAL A 5 54.44 -58.30 -18.45
N GLY A 6 55.05 -58.51 -19.63
CA GLY A 6 54.98 -57.57 -20.75
C GLY A 6 53.57 -57.43 -21.35
N ASN A 7 52.83 -58.53 -21.45
CA ASN A 7 51.46 -58.51 -21.98
C ASN A 7 50.46 -57.83 -21.02
N ASP A 8 50.64 -57.99 -19.71
CA ASP A 8 49.77 -57.37 -18.70
C ASP A 8 49.99 -55.86 -18.59
N LEU A 9 51.21 -55.40 -18.86
CA LEU A 9 51.54 -53.97 -18.90
C LEU A 9 51.00 -53.29 -20.17
N GLN A 10 51.13 -53.94 -21.32
CA GLN A 10 50.62 -53.42 -22.60
C GLN A 10 49.09 -53.30 -22.60
N TYR A 11 48.39 -54.30 -22.05
CA TYR A 11 46.93 -54.31 -21.91
C TYR A 11 46.43 -53.16 -21.02
N LYS A 12 47.14 -52.84 -19.92
CA LYS A 12 46.82 -51.70 -19.06
C LYS A 12 47.02 -50.37 -19.77
N ILE A 13 48.05 -50.24 -20.60
CA ILE A 13 48.32 -49.03 -21.38
C ILE A 13 47.21 -48.80 -22.42
N ASP A 14 46.78 -49.85 -23.12
CA ASP A 14 45.73 -49.75 -24.15
C ASP A 14 44.36 -49.40 -23.53
N ILE A 15 44.01 -49.99 -22.38
CA ILE A 15 42.78 -49.64 -21.65
C ILE A 15 42.81 -48.19 -21.17
N ASN A 16 43.96 -47.70 -20.68
CA ASN A 16 44.09 -46.31 -20.24
C ASN A 16 43.98 -45.34 -21.41
N ALA A 17 44.60 -45.64 -22.55
CA ALA A 17 44.48 -44.81 -23.75
C ALA A 17 43.02 -44.75 -24.25
N MET A 18 42.31 -45.89 -24.22
CA MET A 18 40.90 -45.97 -24.60
C MET A 18 39.99 -45.20 -23.64
N LEU A 19 40.19 -45.33 -22.32
CA LEU A 19 39.46 -44.58 -21.31
C LEU A 19 39.72 -43.08 -21.44
N THR A 20 40.98 -42.66 -21.61
CA THR A 20 41.35 -41.25 -21.82
C THR A 20 40.61 -40.67 -23.01
N SER A 21 40.64 -41.37 -24.15
CA SER A 21 39.96 -40.93 -25.38
C SER A 21 38.45 -40.79 -25.19
N TYR A 22 37.82 -41.75 -24.49
CA TYR A 22 36.38 -41.70 -24.20
C TYR A 22 36.01 -40.51 -23.30
N TYR A 23 36.79 -40.24 -22.25
CA TYR A 23 36.54 -39.11 -21.34
C TYR A 23 36.75 -37.75 -22.01
N THR A 24 37.81 -37.60 -22.80
CA THR A 24 38.07 -36.42 -23.66
C THR A 24 36.89 -36.18 -24.60
N GLN A 25 36.40 -37.21 -25.29
CA GLN A 25 35.21 -37.09 -26.15
C GLN A 25 33.97 -36.65 -25.39
N MET A 26 33.71 -37.21 -24.20
CA MET A 26 32.56 -36.85 -23.37
C MET A 26 32.62 -35.38 -22.91
N VAL A 27 33.78 -34.89 -22.50
CA VAL A 27 34.00 -33.49 -22.10
C VAL A 27 33.86 -32.55 -23.31
N SER A 28 34.42 -32.91 -24.46
CA SER A 28 34.27 -32.12 -25.70
C SER A 28 32.80 -32.00 -26.13
N PHE A 29 32.02 -33.08 -26.00
CA PHE A 29 30.60 -33.10 -26.31
C PHE A 29 29.82 -32.22 -25.34
N ALA A 30 30.09 -32.34 -24.03
CA ALA A 30 29.46 -31.50 -23.01
C ALA A 30 29.78 -30.01 -23.23
N ASN A 31 31.04 -29.66 -23.53
CA ASN A 31 31.43 -28.29 -23.85
C ASN A 31 30.65 -27.74 -25.05
N THR A 32 30.55 -28.53 -26.13
CA THR A 32 29.83 -28.11 -27.35
C THR A 32 28.34 -27.95 -27.10
N ALA A 33 27.73 -28.85 -26.32
CA ALA A 33 26.31 -28.78 -25.99
C ALA A 33 25.99 -27.54 -25.13
N ILE A 34 26.80 -27.24 -24.12
CA ILE A 34 26.60 -26.05 -23.28
C ILE A 34 26.87 -24.77 -24.07
N ASP A 35 27.84 -24.75 -24.98
CA ASP A 35 28.08 -23.58 -25.83
C ASP A 35 26.89 -23.29 -26.77
N ALA A 36 26.24 -24.33 -27.30
CA ALA A 36 25.00 -24.18 -28.06
C ALA A 36 23.86 -23.61 -27.19
N ILE A 37 23.70 -24.15 -25.97
CA ILE A 37 22.72 -23.63 -25.00
C ILE A 37 22.99 -22.16 -24.66
N CYS A 38 24.27 -21.77 -24.47
CA CYS A 38 24.65 -20.38 -24.27
C CYS A 38 24.24 -19.49 -25.46
N GLY A 39 24.34 -20.00 -26.69
CA GLY A 39 23.84 -19.32 -27.89
C GLY A 39 22.34 -19.04 -27.83
N ASP A 40 21.54 -20.07 -27.54
CA ASP A 40 20.08 -19.96 -27.44
C ASP A 40 19.66 -18.97 -26.33
N TRP A 41 20.32 -19.02 -25.17
CA TRP A 41 20.05 -18.07 -24.09
C TRP A 41 20.47 -16.64 -24.44
N THR A 42 21.53 -16.46 -25.22
CA THR A 42 21.95 -15.15 -25.69
C THR A 42 20.89 -14.54 -26.61
N GLU A 43 20.34 -15.33 -27.53
CA GLU A 43 19.23 -14.91 -28.39
C GLU A 43 17.99 -14.54 -27.56
N LEU A 44 17.67 -15.34 -26.53
CA LEU A 44 16.57 -15.05 -25.63
C LEU A 44 16.79 -13.74 -24.86
N GLY A 45 18.00 -13.52 -24.35
CA GLY A 45 18.41 -12.28 -23.71
C GLY A 45 18.24 -11.07 -24.62
N ASP A 46 18.59 -11.20 -25.91
CA ASP A 46 18.38 -10.15 -26.90
C ASP A 46 16.89 -9.88 -27.17
N ARG A 47 16.05 -10.92 -27.13
CA ARG A 47 14.58 -10.76 -27.26
C ARG A 47 13.99 -10.03 -26.06
N ILE A 48 14.46 -10.34 -24.85
CA ILE A 48 14.04 -9.64 -23.63
C ILE A 48 14.50 -8.19 -23.66
N ASP A 49 15.75 -7.94 -24.08
CA ASP A 49 16.24 -6.58 -24.28
C ASP A 49 15.38 -5.83 -25.28
N ARG A 50 14.99 -6.44 -26.42
CA ARG A 50 14.04 -5.81 -27.33
C ARG A 50 12.68 -5.53 -26.66
N LEU A 51 12.17 -6.43 -25.84
CA LEU A 51 10.89 -6.22 -25.14
C LEU A 51 10.95 -5.10 -24.09
N ILE A 52 12.05 -5.01 -23.33
CA ILE A 52 12.27 -3.97 -22.31
C ILE A 52 12.61 -2.64 -22.97
N LEU A 53 13.56 -2.65 -23.91
CA LEU A 53 14.13 -1.45 -24.53
C LEU A 53 13.37 -0.97 -25.76
N ASN A 54 12.43 -1.77 -26.32
CA ASN A 54 11.63 -1.50 -27.53
C ASN A 54 12.10 -0.22 -28.20
N GLY A 55 13.04 -0.29 -29.17
CA GLY A 55 13.81 0.86 -29.66
C GLY A 55 13.02 2.10 -30.10
N GLU A 56 11.70 1.99 -30.26
CA GLU A 56 10.77 3.12 -30.30
C GLU A 56 10.75 3.95 -29.01
N LEU A 57 10.70 3.35 -27.81
CA LEU A 57 10.58 4.11 -26.57
C LEU A 57 11.77 5.04 -26.38
N LEU A 58 13.02 4.62 -26.56
CA LEU A 58 14.18 5.52 -26.39
C LEU A 58 14.35 6.53 -27.53
N SER A 59 14.11 6.12 -28.79
CA SER A 59 14.21 7.03 -29.94
C SER A 59 13.04 8.04 -29.99
N GLU A 60 11.87 7.67 -29.47
CA GLU A 60 10.68 8.52 -29.38
C GLU A 60 10.64 9.29 -28.04
N LEU A 61 11.24 8.76 -26.95
CA LEU A 61 11.48 9.43 -25.65
C LEU A 61 12.23 10.74 -25.84
N VAL A 62 13.26 10.71 -26.68
CA VAL A 62 14.15 11.86 -26.89
C VAL A 62 13.55 12.86 -27.88
N LEU A 63 12.70 12.41 -28.80
CA LEU A 63 12.19 13.25 -29.88
C LEU A 63 10.80 13.87 -29.64
N LYS A 64 9.95 13.34 -28.74
CA LYS A 64 8.58 13.86 -28.54
C LYS A 64 8.11 13.85 -27.06
N PRO A 65 8.19 14.99 -26.35
CA PRO A 65 7.77 15.10 -24.95
C PRO A 65 6.24 14.95 -24.73
N ASP A 66 5.39 15.30 -25.70
CA ASP A 66 3.93 15.22 -25.48
C ASP A 66 3.40 13.77 -25.54
N SER A 67 4.01 12.91 -26.36
CA SER A 67 3.72 11.47 -26.36
C SER A 67 4.34 10.77 -25.15
N LEU A 68 5.40 11.34 -24.57
CA LEU A 68 6.07 10.82 -23.38
C LEU A 68 5.12 10.81 -22.17
N ASP A 69 4.40 11.91 -21.94
CA ASP A 69 3.47 12.00 -20.81
C ASP A 69 2.41 10.89 -20.91
N GLN A 70 1.78 10.71 -22.08
CA GLN A 70 0.79 9.65 -22.26
C GLN A 70 1.40 8.23 -22.19
N GLN A 71 2.68 8.09 -22.54
CA GLN A 71 3.38 6.80 -22.53
C GLN A 71 3.99 6.45 -21.16
N MET A 72 4.24 7.44 -20.28
CA MET A 72 4.68 7.23 -18.90
C MET A 72 3.57 6.76 -17.96
N PHE A 73 2.30 6.94 -18.34
CA PHE A 73 1.17 6.50 -17.52
C PHE A 73 0.67 5.13 -17.96
N GLU A 74 0.09 4.40 -17.00
CA GLU A 74 -0.62 3.17 -17.28
C GLU A 74 -1.85 3.44 -18.14
N ASP A 75 -2.11 2.54 -19.09
CA ASP A 75 -3.42 2.47 -19.69
C ASP A 75 -4.43 1.94 -18.67
N GLY A 76 -5.72 2.25 -18.81
CA GLY A 76 -6.75 1.78 -17.87
C GLY A 76 -6.86 0.25 -17.74
N SER A 77 -6.16 -0.50 -18.61
CA SER A 77 -6.07 -1.96 -18.54
C SER A 77 -4.76 -2.48 -17.92
N TYR A 78 -3.83 -1.62 -17.51
CA TYR A 78 -2.52 -1.96 -16.92
C TYR A 78 -1.65 -2.88 -17.80
N SER A 79 -1.73 -2.72 -19.11
CA SER A 79 -1.03 -3.59 -20.06
C SER A 79 0.49 -3.49 -19.93
N LYS A 80 1.01 -2.31 -19.59
CA LYS A 80 2.46 -2.08 -19.45
C LYS A 80 3.00 -2.71 -18.16
N SER A 81 2.38 -2.48 -17.01
CA SER A 81 2.78 -3.18 -15.76
C SER A 81 2.64 -4.69 -15.88
N ARG A 82 1.58 -5.20 -16.52
CA ARG A 82 1.48 -6.66 -16.79
C ARG A 82 2.63 -7.16 -17.64
N LYS A 83 3.02 -6.44 -18.68
CA LYS A 83 4.17 -6.80 -19.53
C LYS A 83 5.46 -6.89 -18.70
N TYR A 84 5.77 -5.85 -17.92
CA TYR A 84 6.97 -5.87 -17.07
C TYR A 84 6.90 -6.95 -16.00
N PHE A 85 5.73 -7.21 -15.42
CA PHE A 85 5.53 -8.32 -14.48
C PHE A 85 5.87 -9.67 -15.11
N TRP A 86 5.39 -9.93 -16.33
CA TRP A 86 5.71 -11.17 -17.05
C TRP A 86 7.20 -11.28 -17.37
N VAL A 87 7.84 -10.18 -17.78
CA VAL A 87 9.29 -10.15 -18.03
C VAL A 87 10.06 -10.43 -16.75
N ILE A 88 9.74 -9.77 -15.63
CA ILE A 88 10.40 -9.99 -14.35
C ILE A 88 10.27 -11.45 -13.93
N LYS A 89 9.07 -12.03 -14.04
CA LYS A 89 8.82 -13.44 -13.69
C LYS A 89 9.56 -14.42 -14.59
N ALA A 90 9.55 -14.20 -15.91
CA ALA A 90 10.27 -15.05 -16.85
C ALA A 90 11.80 -14.99 -16.61
N VAL A 91 12.34 -13.79 -16.40
CA VAL A 91 13.78 -13.61 -16.14
C VAL A 91 14.19 -14.23 -14.80
N ASP A 92 13.35 -14.18 -13.78
CA ASP A 92 13.58 -14.85 -12.49
C ASP A 92 13.80 -16.36 -12.69
N GLU A 93 12.89 -17.01 -13.43
CA GLU A 93 12.97 -18.44 -13.77
C GLU A 93 14.22 -18.76 -14.62
N PHE A 94 14.58 -17.88 -15.54
CA PHE A 94 15.76 -18.07 -16.40
C PHE A 94 17.06 -17.98 -15.60
N VAL A 95 17.15 -17.06 -14.65
CA VAL A 95 18.31 -16.94 -13.76
C VAL A 95 18.45 -18.20 -12.91
N GLU A 96 17.37 -18.70 -12.31
CA GLU A 96 17.40 -19.95 -11.52
C GLU A 96 17.86 -21.14 -12.38
N THR A 97 17.32 -21.26 -13.59
CA THR A 97 17.71 -22.33 -14.54
C THR A 97 19.19 -22.24 -14.94
N LEU A 98 19.71 -21.02 -15.14
CA LEU A 98 21.11 -20.78 -15.49
C LEU A 98 22.05 -21.11 -14.32
N GLU A 99 21.70 -20.68 -13.10
CA GLU A 99 22.45 -20.99 -11.88
C GLU A 99 22.55 -22.52 -11.66
N GLU A 100 21.43 -23.24 -11.83
CA GLU A 100 21.42 -24.70 -11.77
C GLU A 100 22.29 -25.36 -12.85
N THR A 101 22.23 -24.83 -14.08
CA THR A 101 23.00 -25.36 -15.22
C THR A 101 24.49 -25.16 -14.99
N GLU A 102 24.90 -23.98 -14.52
CA GLU A 102 26.28 -23.66 -14.17
C GLU A 102 26.78 -24.57 -13.04
N GLU A 103 26.00 -24.78 -11.98
CA GLU A 103 26.40 -25.63 -10.85
C GLU A 103 26.57 -27.10 -11.28
N LYS A 104 25.61 -27.65 -12.04
CA LYS A 104 25.67 -29.01 -12.55
C LYS A 104 26.88 -29.20 -13.48
N PHE A 105 27.17 -28.21 -14.31
CA PHE A 105 28.31 -28.25 -15.21
C PHE A 105 29.64 -28.16 -14.47
N LYS A 106 29.76 -27.28 -13.45
CA LYS A 106 30.94 -27.23 -12.56
C LYS A 106 31.18 -28.55 -11.84
N LYS A 107 30.14 -29.18 -11.31
CA LYS A 107 30.22 -30.52 -10.67
C LYS A 107 30.69 -31.58 -11.67
N PHE A 108 30.18 -31.55 -12.90
CA PHE A 108 30.62 -32.45 -13.97
C PHE A 108 32.11 -32.26 -14.29
N LEU A 109 32.58 -31.01 -14.39
CA LEU A 109 33.98 -30.71 -14.63
C LEU A 109 34.88 -31.19 -13.48
N GLN A 110 34.53 -30.91 -12.21
CA GLN A 110 35.28 -31.39 -11.04
C GLN A 110 35.38 -32.93 -10.99
N PHE A 111 34.30 -33.61 -11.37
CA PHE A 111 34.28 -35.07 -11.49
C PHE A 111 35.20 -35.56 -12.62
N SER A 112 35.22 -34.86 -13.75
CA SER A 112 36.06 -35.18 -14.91
C SER A 112 37.55 -34.93 -14.64
N GLU A 113 37.89 -33.88 -13.87
CA GLU A 113 39.25 -33.55 -13.44
C GLU A 113 39.80 -34.51 -12.37
N GLY A 114 38.97 -35.41 -11.85
CA GLY A 114 39.39 -36.50 -10.96
C GLY A 114 39.50 -36.13 -9.48
N GLN A 115 39.02 -34.95 -9.09
CA GLN A 115 39.17 -34.41 -7.72
C GLN A 115 38.44 -35.28 -6.66
N ASP A 116 37.33 -35.93 -7.02
CA ASP A 116 36.63 -36.93 -6.17
C ASP A 116 37.05 -38.39 -6.48
N ARG A 117 37.77 -38.65 -7.57
CA ARG A 117 38.06 -40.01 -8.09
C ARG A 117 39.47 -40.51 -7.80
N ALA A 118 40.38 -39.65 -7.33
CA ALA A 118 41.70 -40.05 -6.84
C ALA A 118 41.63 -41.11 -5.72
N ALA A 119 40.49 -41.24 -5.04
CA ALA A 119 40.23 -42.26 -4.03
C ALA A 119 39.78 -43.63 -4.60
N ILE A 120 39.34 -43.72 -5.87
CA ILE A 120 38.63 -44.89 -6.42
C ILE A 120 39.42 -45.59 -7.55
N LEU A 121 40.21 -44.87 -8.35
CA LEU A 121 40.97 -45.44 -9.48
C LEU A 121 42.43 -44.93 -9.53
N PRO A 122 43.46 -45.81 -9.59
CA PRO A 122 44.87 -45.43 -9.48
C PRO A 122 45.48 -44.76 -10.72
N ILE A 123 44.77 -44.73 -11.86
CA ILE A 123 45.30 -44.23 -13.12
C ILE A 123 44.30 -43.24 -13.69
N HIS A 124 44.69 -41.96 -13.72
CA HIS A 124 43.83 -40.85 -14.13
C HIS A 124 44.18 -40.40 -15.55
N PRO A 125 43.23 -40.43 -16.49
CA PRO A 125 43.37 -39.78 -17.78
C PRO A 125 43.29 -38.27 -17.60
N SER A 126 44.41 -37.57 -17.79
CA SER A 126 44.41 -36.10 -17.76
C SER A 126 43.68 -35.55 -18.99
N ILE A 127 42.67 -34.72 -18.75
CA ILE A 127 41.98 -33.97 -19.80
C ILE A 127 43.00 -33.03 -20.47
N SER A 128 42.87 -32.84 -21.78
CA SER A 128 43.74 -31.90 -22.51
C SER A 128 43.58 -30.48 -21.94
N LYS A 129 44.70 -29.77 -21.79
CA LYS A 129 44.69 -28.35 -21.36
C LYS A 129 43.79 -27.47 -22.23
N GLU A 130 43.61 -27.83 -23.49
CA GLU A 130 42.74 -27.14 -24.44
C GLU A 130 41.25 -27.31 -24.10
N GLU A 131 40.82 -28.52 -23.75
CA GLU A 131 39.44 -28.80 -23.35
C GLU A 131 39.08 -28.18 -21.99
N GLN A 132 40.07 -28.11 -21.09
CA GLN A 132 39.93 -27.44 -19.80
C GLN A 132 39.80 -25.91 -19.95
N GLY A 133 40.56 -25.32 -20.89
CA GLY A 133 40.43 -23.91 -21.26
C GLY A 133 39.06 -23.60 -21.88
N HIS A 134 38.56 -24.48 -22.74
CA HIS A 134 37.21 -24.34 -23.32
C HIS A 134 36.12 -24.43 -22.25
N ALA A 135 36.20 -25.42 -21.37
CA ALA A 135 35.25 -25.59 -20.26
C ALA A 135 35.19 -24.35 -19.34
N THR A 136 36.35 -23.78 -19.01
CA THR A 136 36.44 -22.55 -18.19
C THR A 136 35.80 -21.35 -18.91
N THR A 137 36.01 -21.25 -20.23
CA THR A 137 35.40 -20.19 -21.06
C THR A 137 33.88 -20.32 -21.09
N VAL A 138 33.36 -21.53 -21.21
CA VAL A 138 31.90 -21.80 -21.22
C VAL A 138 31.26 -21.45 -19.87
N VAL A 139 31.89 -21.81 -18.76
CA VAL A 139 31.44 -21.40 -17.41
C VAL A 139 31.42 -19.88 -17.28
N GLN A 140 32.46 -19.19 -17.79
CA GLN A 140 32.51 -17.73 -17.77
C GLN A 140 31.35 -17.11 -18.56
N LYS A 141 31.04 -17.66 -19.75
CA LYS A 141 29.90 -17.20 -20.58
C LYS A 141 28.57 -17.37 -19.84
N LEU A 142 28.34 -18.50 -19.16
CA LEU A 142 27.13 -18.71 -18.35
C LEU A 142 27.00 -17.68 -17.23
N SER A 143 28.09 -17.42 -16.49
CA SER A 143 28.08 -16.42 -15.41
C SER A 143 27.85 -15.00 -15.93
N ASP A 144 28.40 -14.64 -17.09
CA ASP A 144 28.18 -13.32 -17.69
C ASP A 144 26.74 -13.16 -18.21
N LEU A 145 26.15 -14.24 -18.72
CA LEU A 145 24.76 -14.30 -19.13
C LEU A 145 23.80 -14.19 -17.92
N GLU A 146 24.09 -14.86 -16.81
CA GLU A 146 23.35 -14.74 -15.55
C GLU A 146 23.34 -13.28 -15.06
N LYS A 147 24.50 -12.62 -15.02
CA LYS A 147 24.62 -11.19 -14.67
C LYS A 147 23.80 -10.31 -15.61
N ARG A 148 23.82 -10.61 -16.91
CA ARG A 148 23.03 -9.88 -17.91
C ARG A 148 21.53 -9.99 -17.62
N PHE A 149 21.03 -11.19 -17.36
CA PHE A 149 19.61 -11.40 -17.02
C PHE A 149 19.23 -10.70 -15.70
N LYS A 150 20.09 -10.76 -14.67
CA LYS A 150 19.87 -10.01 -13.41
C LYS A 150 19.76 -8.50 -13.65
N LEU A 151 20.63 -7.94 -14.49
CA LEU A 151 20.56 -6.52 -14.87
C LEU A 151 19.28 -6.18 -15.65
N GLN A 152 18.85 -7.04 -16.57
CA GLN A 152 17.58 -6.87 -17.28
C GLN A 152 16.38 -6.90 -16.32
N GLN A 153 16.42 -7.79 -15.33
CA GLN A 153 15.38 -7.89 -14.31
C GLN A 153 15.30 -6.62 -13.46
N GLU A 154 16.44 -6.09 -13.03
CA GLU A 154 16.52 -4.84 -12.25
C GLU A 154 15.94 -3.67 -13.04
N ARG A 155 16.33 -3.52 -14.31
CA ARG A 155 15.75 -2.49 -15.20
C ARG A 155 14.24 -2.62 -15.33
N ALA A 156 13.73 -3.84 -15.52
CA ALA A 156 12.29 -4.07 -15.61
C ALA A 156 11.56 -3.73 -14.30
N LYS A 157 12.15 -4.02 -13.15
CA LYS A 157 11.63 -3.62 -11.82
C LYS A 157 11.61 -2.10 -11.67
N ASP A 158 12.67 -1.42 -12.08
CA ASP A 158 12.74 0.05 -12.03
C ASP A 158 11.66 0.70 -12.90
N PHE A 159 11.45 0.20 -14.12
CA PHE A 159 10.38 0.68 -15.00
C PHE A 159 8.99 0.44 -14.39
N GLN A 160 8.75 -0.75 -13.83
CA GLN A 160 7.49 -1.06 -13.16
C GLN A 160 7.24 -0.13 -11.95
N ASN A 161 8.26 0.11 -11.14
CA ASN A 161 8.18 0.99 -9.97
C ASN A 161 7.96 2.45 -10.37
N GLY A 162 8.65 2.93 -11.40
CA GLY A 162 8.46 4.27 -11.96
C GLY A 162 7.03 4.47 -12.46
N LEU A 163 6.49 3.47 -13.17
CA LEU A 163 5.14 3.48 -13.73
C LEU A 163 4.06 3.45 -12.64
N PHE A 164 4.23 2.65 -11.59
CA PHE A 164 3.33 2.67 -10.43
C PHE A 164 3.40 3.99 -9.65
N SER A 165 4.61 4.52 -9.44
CA SER A 165 4.79 5.79 -8.74
C SER A 165 4.12 6.94 -9.49
N ALA A 166 4.30 6.99 -10.81
CA ALA A 166 3.63 7.97 -11.68
C ALA A 166 2.10 7.81 -11.65
N SER A 167 1.61 6.57 -11.76
CA SER A 167 0.17 6.28 -11.75
C SER A 167 -0.49 6.64 -10.42
N GLN A 168 0.15 6.36 -9.29
CA GLN A 168 -0.35 6.75 -7.96
C GLN A 168 -0.47 8.27 -7.81
N VAL A 169 0.48 9.03 -8.36
CA VAL A 169 0.41 10.50 -8.34
C VAL A 169 -0.75 11.00 -9.19
N VAL A 170 -0.98 10.42 -10.37
CA VAL A 170 -2.13 10.78 -11.21
C VAL A 170 -3.45 10.43 -10.53
N GLU A 171 -3.58 9.22 -10.02
CA GLU A 171 -4.78 8.77 -9.30
C GLU A 171 -5.07 9.64 -8.06
N SER A 172 -4.02 10.06 -7.34
CA SER A 172 -4.12 11.00 -6.22
C SER A 172 -4.62 12.38 -6.67
N ARG A 173 -4.13 12.89 -7.81
CA ARG A 173 -4.61 14.17 -8.38
C ARG A 173 -6.07 14.07 -8.81
N GLU A 174 -6.47 12.99 -9.46
CA GLU A 174 -7.85 12.77 -9.90
C GLU A 174 -8.81 12.64 -8.71
N SER A 175 -8.43 11.85 -7.69
CA SER A 175 -9.19 11.75 -6.44
C SER A 175 -9.29 13.09 -5.71
N SER A 176 -8.22 13.88 -5.72
CA SER A 176 -8.23 15.24 -5.13
C SER A 176 -9.19 16.15 -5.88
N ARG A 177 -9.18 16.13 -7.22
CA ARG A 177 -10.10 16.91 -8.05
C ARG A 177 -11.56 16.50 -7.81
N LEU A 178 -11.83 15.20 -7.70
CA LEU A 178 -13.14 14.68 -7.33
C LEU A 178 -13.56 15.18 -5.93
N GLY A 179 -12.64 15.15 -4.97
CA GLY A 179 -12.86 15.69 -3.62
C GLY A 179 -13.19 17.19 -3.63
N PHE A 180 -12.52 17.99 -4.45
CA PHE A 180 -12.86 19.41 -4.61
C PHE A 180 -14.24 19.62 -5.23
N ASN A 181 -14.61 18.83 -6.25
CA ASN A 181 -15.94 18.89 -6.86
C ASN A 181 -17.05 18.58 -5.85
N ILE A 182 -16.86 17.55 -5.02
CA ILE A 182 -17.80 17.19 -3.95
C ILE A 182 -17.91 18.29 -2.90
N LYS A 183 -16.77 18.87 -2.49
CA LYS A 183 -16.76 19.99 -1.53
C LYS A 183 -17.52 21.19 -2.07
N LEU A 184 -17.30 21.58 -3.33
CA LEU A 184 -17.99 22.70 -3.96
C LEU A 184 -19.50 22.48 -3.99
N LEU A 185 -19.95 21.29 -4.42
CA LEU A 185 -21.37 20.95 -4.45
C LEU A 185 -21.99 20.99 -3.04
N THR A 186 -21.26 20.48 -2.05
CA THR A 186 -21.70 20.47 -0.65
C THR A 186 -21.83 21.89 -0.11
N TYR A 187 -20.87 22.78 -0.41
CA TYR A 187 -20.97 24.18 -0.02
C TYR A 187 -22.20 24.85 -0.64
N ILE A 188 -22.42 24.70 -1.96
CA ILE A 188 -23.61 25.24 -2.64
C ILE A 188 -24.89 24.73 -1.97
N THR A 189 -24.95 23.44 -1.65
CA THR A 189 -26.12 22.83 -0.98
C THR A 189 -26.36 23.39 0.42
N ILE A 190 -25.30 23.57 1.22
CA ILE A 190 -25.40 24.14 2.57
C ILE A 190 -25.92 25.58 2.53
N PHE A 191 -25.56 26.36 1.51
CA PHE A 191 -26.13 27.70 1.31
C PHE A 191 -27.57 27.65 0.83
N TYR A 192 -27.88 26.76 -0.11
CA TYR A 192 -29.18 26.72 -0.76
C TYR A 192 -30.29 26.21 0.16
N LEU A 193 -30.01 25.31 1.09
CA LEU A 193 -31.03 24.68 1.92
C LEU A 193 -31.71 25.67 2.90
N PRO A 194 -30.98 26.48 3.69
CA PRO A 194 -31.60 27.50 4.55
C PRO A 194 -32.28 28.60 3.74
N LEU A 195 -31.69 29.04 2.63
CA LEU A 195 -32.27 30.06 1.76
C LEU A 195 -33.56 29.56 1.11
N GLY A 196 -33.57 28.34 0.58
CA GLY A 196 -34.75 27.70 0.01
C GLY A 196 -35.88 27.54 1.04
N PHE A 197 -35.53 27.22 2.29
CA PHE A 197 -36.48 27.18 3.41
C PHE A 197 -37.06 28.57 3.72
N CYS A 198 -36.24 29.62 3.71
CA CYS A 198 -36.74 30.99 3.87
C CYS A 198 -37.67 31.39 2.71
N THR A 199 -37.36 31.04 1.46
CA THR A 199 -38.26 31.32 0.33
C THR A 199 -39.59 30.58 0.48
N SER A 200 -39.57 29.30 0.84
CA SER A 200 -40.78 28.48 0.95
C SER A 200 -41.69 28.91 2.11
N LEU A 201 -41.10 29.26 3.26
CA LEU A 201 -41.85 29.67 4.45
C LEU A 201 -42.60 30.99 4.21
N TRP A 202 -41.98 31.95 3.55
CA TRP A 202 -42.60 33.23 3.19
C TRP A 202 -43.54 33.14 1.98
N SER A 203 -43.29 32.22 1.04
CA SER A 203 -44.23 31.98 -0.08
C SER A 203 -45.59 31.43 0.40
N THR A 204 -45.60 30.74 1.56
CA THR A 204 -46.83 30.14 2.11
C THR A 204 -47.58 31.11 3.03
N THR A 205 -46.90 32.11 3.59
CA THR A 205 -47.44 32.97 4.63
C THR A 205 -47.63 34.41 4.12
N ASN A 206 -48.86 34.77 3.75
CA ASN A 206 -49.24 36.15 3.36
C ASN A 206 -49.15 37.18 4.51
N THR A 207 -48.75 36.75 5.72
CA THR A 207 -48.64 37.59 6.92
C THR A 207 -47.31 38.35 7.04
N PHE A 208 -46.28 37.96 6.30
CA PHE A 208 -44.97 38.62 6.35
C PHE A 208 -44.68 39.36 5.04
N GLY A 209 -44.68 40.69 5.09
CA GLY A 209 -44.40 41.52 3.90
C GLY A 209 -43.02 41.26 3.29
N PHE A 210 -42.91 41.44 1.97
CA PHE A 210 -41.69 41.23 1.18
C PHE A 210 -40.46 41.98 1.73
N SER A 211 -40.65 43.16 2.33
CA SER A 211 -39.57 43.95 2.95
C SER A 211 -38.88 43.21 4.11
N LYS A 212 -39.61 42.37 4.86
CA LYS A 212 -39.02 41.57 5.94
C LYS A 212 -38.22 40.38 5.37
N LEU A 213 -38.72 39.75 4.31
CA LEU A 213 -38.00 38.69 3.61
C LEU A 213 -36.67 39.20 3.03
N ALA A 214 -36.69 40.38 2.41
CA ALA A 214 -35.49 41.00 1.83
C ALA A 214 -34.37 41.26 2.86
N ILE A 215 -34.72 41.41 4.14
CA ILE A 215 -33.77 41.59 5.24
C ILE A 215 -33.35 40.24 5.84
N VAL A 216 -34.29 39.32 6.08
CA VAL A 216 -33.99 38.03 6.72
C VAL A 216 -33.12 37.14 5.83
N MET A 217 -33.35 37.13 4.52
CA MET A 217 -32.58 36.33 3.56
C MET A 217 -31.06 36.57 3.61
N PRO A 218 -30.55 37.80 3.47
CA PRO A 218 -29.11 38.06 3.56
C PRO A 218 -28.56 37.82 4.97
N ILE A 219 -29.33 38.08 6.04
CA ILE A 219 -28.90 37.78 7.41
C ILE A 219 -28.69 36.29 7.60
N VAL A 220 -29.64 35.46 7.17
CA VAL A 220 -29.53 33.99 7.24
C VAL A 220 -28.38 33.51 6.36
N GLY A 221 -28.24 34.01 5.13
CA GLY A 221 -27.14 33.66 4.24
C GLY A 221 -25.75 33.98 4.82
N ILE A 222 -25.58 35.18 5.38
CA ILE A 222 -24.32 35.59 6.03
C ILE A 222 -24.04 34.75 7.28
N ALA A 223 -25.06 34.50 8.10
CA ALA A 223 -24.91 33.65 9.29
C ALA A 223 -24.49 32.22 8.91
N THR A 224 -25.11 31.63 7.89
CA THR A 224 -24.71 30.31 7.37
C THR A 224 -23.29 30.33 6.83
N TYR A 225 -22.88 31.37 6.10
CA TYR A 225 -21.51 31.53 5.62
C TYR A 225 -20.48 31.59 6.73
N LEU A 226 -20.74 32.40 7.77
CA LEU A 226 -19.85 32.51 8.92
C LEU A 226 -19.71 31.17 9.67
N ILE A 227 -20.79 30.40 9.79
CA ILE A 227 -20.76 29.08 10.43
C ILE A 227 -19.91 28.09 9.61
N VAL A 228 -20.10 28.05 8.29
CA VAL A 228 -19.36 27.13 7.40
C VAL A 228 -17.89 27.51 7.30
N PHE A 229 -17.57 28.80 7.22
CA PHE A 229 -16.20 29.27 7.16
C PHE A 229 -15.46 29.00 8.48
N ASN A 230 -16.16 29.11 9.61
CA ASN A 230 -15.60 28.80 10.93
C ASN A 230 -15.85 27.36 11.35
N LEU A 231 -16.16 26.43 10.43
CA LEU A 231 -16.46 25.04 10.80
C LEU A 231 -15.27 24.37 11.49
N ASP A 232 -14.05 24.60 11.00
CA ASP A 232 -12.85 24.05 11.63
C ASP A 232 -12.66 24.61 13.05
N GLY A 233 -12.90 25.91 13.23
CA GLY A 233 -12.91 26.54 14.56
C GLY A 233 -14.01 26.01 15.46
N LEU A 234 -15.21 25.78 14.93
CA LEU A 234 -16.36 25.23 15.64
C LEU A 234 -16.13 23.76 16.05
N VAL A 235 -15.50 22.97 15.19
CA VAL A 235 -15.14 21.58 15.47
C VAL A 235 -14.05 21.53 16.53
N GLN A 236 -13.05 22.43 16.48
CA GLN A 236 -12.03 22.53 17.52
C GLN A 236 -12.62 23.00 18.85
N LEU A 237 -13.48 24.02 18.86
CA LEU A 237 -14.20 24.49 20.04
C LEU A 237 -15.11 23.40 20.61
N GLY A 238 -15.82 22.67 19.74
CA GLY A 238 -16.68 21.54 20.10
C GLY A 238 -15.88 20.39 20.69
N SER A 239 -14.72 20.06 20.11
CA SER A 239 -13.79 19.06 20.63
C SER A 239 -13.23 19.47 21.99
N ASN A 240 -12.84 20.74 22.16
CA ASN A 240 -12.36 21.27 23.42
C ASN A 240 -13.46 21.26 24.50
N GLY A 241 -14.69 21.66 24.15
CA GLY A 241 -15.84 21.60 25.04
C GLY A 241 -16.21 20.16 25.42
N TYR A 242 -16.20 19.26 24.45
CA TYR A 242 -16.43 17.82 24.68
C TYR A 242 -15.37 17.24 25.62
N ASN A 243 -14.09 17.54 25.39
CA ASN A 243 -13.00 17.06 26.24
C ASN A 243 -13.10 17.63 27.67
N TYR A 244 -13.49 18.89 27.80
CA TYR A 244 -13.74 19.51 29.11
C TYR A 244 -14.89 18.82 29.86
N VAL A 245 -16.05 18.63 29.19
CA VAL A 245 -17.19 17.92 29.77
C VAL A 245 -16.83 16.48 30.12
N LYS A 246 -16.13 15.79 29.23
CA LYS A 246 -15.64 14.42 29.44
C LYS A 246 -14.74 14.33 30.68
N MET A 247 -13.81 15.25 30.87
CA MET A 247 -12.95 15.30 32.06
C MET A 247 -13.75 15.57 33.34
N MET A 248 -14.74 16.47 33.29
CA MET A 248 -15.63 16.74 34.42
C MET A 248 -16.49 15.51 34.79
N VAL A 249 -17.01 14.81 33.79
CA VAL A 249 -17.83 13.61 33.93
C VAL A 249 -17.00 12.46 34.50
N LEU A 250 -15.79 12.23 33.97
CA LEU A 250 -14.88 11.20 34.47
C LEU A 250 -14.47 11.48 35.93
N GLY A 251 -14.17 12.74 36.27
CA GLY A 251 -13.91 13.15 37.65
C GLY A 251 -15.12 12.96 38.58
N SER A 252 -16.34 13.07 38.05
CA SER A 252 -17.57 12.79 38.81
C SER A 252 -17.82 11.28 38.97
N MET A 253 -17.54 10.49 37.93
CA MET A 253 -17.65 9.02 37.94
C MET A 253 -16.67 8.38 38.93
N GLU A 254 -15.44 8.89 39.02
CA GLU A 254 -14.42 8.41 39.97
C GLU A 254 -14.80 8.67 41.43
N LYS A 255 -15.53 9.77 41.69
CA LYS A 255 -16.02 10.19 43.01
C LYS A 255 -17.36 9.57 43.40
N CYS A 256 -18.06 8.92 42.48
CA CYS A 256 -19.30 8.21 42.79
C CYS A 256 -19.03 6.94 43.59
N GLY A 257 -19.83 6.69 44.63
CA GLY A 257 -19.72 5.50 45.48
C GLY A 257 -20.12 4.18 44.82
N HIS A 258 -20.59 4.20 43.56
CA HIS A 258 -21.03 3.01 42.84
C HIS A 258 -19.87 2.34 42.09
N SER A 259 -19.55 1.08 42.42
CA SER A 259 -18.32 0.40 41.98
C SER A 259 -18.21 0.27 40.45
N SER A 260 -19.32 0.05 39.74
CA SER A 260 -19.35 -0.11 38.28
C SER A 260 -19.00 1.17 37.51
N TRP A 261 -19.36 2.35 38.04
CA TRP A 261 -19.05 3.63 37.39
C TRP A 261 -17.63 4.09 37.69
N LYS A 262 -17.14 3.77 38.89
CA LYS A 262 -15.75 4.03 39.30
C LYS A 262 -14.75 3.19 38.50
N SER A 263 -15.06 1.91 38.25
CA SER A 263 -14.21 1.05 37.40
C SER A 263 -14.25 1.48 35.94
N LEU A 264 -15.41 1.90 35.44
CA LEU A 264 -15.58 2.41 34.08
C LEU A 264 -14.80 3.72 33.88
N GLY A 265 -14.88 4.68 34.82
CA GLY A 265 -14.11 5.93 34.78
C GLY A 265 -12.59 5.69 34.75
N LYS A 266 -12.09 4.73 35.55
CA LYS A 266 -10.67 4.33 35.54
C LYS A 266 -10.25 3.72 34.19
N LYS A 267 -11.09 2.88 33.58
CA LYS A 267 -10.84 2.29 32.25
C LYS A 267 -10.74 3.36 31.16
N TYR A 268 -11.58 4.40 31.21
CA TYR A 268 -11.52 5.53 30.28
C TYR A 268 -10.23 6.35 30.41
N ARG A 269 -9.67 6.47 31.61
CA ARG A 269 -8.46 7.27 31.88
C ARG A 269 -7.15 6.53 31.59
N GLN A 270 -7.15 5.20 31.71
CA GLN A 270 -6.01 4.34 31.37
C GLN A 270 -5.88 4.05 29.87
N PHE A 271 -6.90 4.38 29.08
CA PHE A 271 -6.88 4.18 27.63
C PHE A 271 -5.88 5.15 26.97
N GLN A 272 -4.83 4.59 26.36
CA GLN A 272 -3.90 5.29 25.47
C GLN A 272 -4.07 4.73 24.05
N PRO A 273 -4.21 5.59 23.01
CA PRO A 273 -4.31 5.11 21.64
C PRO A 273 -3.00 4.41 21.25
N GLY A 274 -3.06 3.09 21.03
CA GLY A 274 -1.92 2.27 20.60
C GLY A 274 -1.72 0.95 21.36
N ARG A 275 -2.28 0.78 22.56
CA ARG A 275 -2.34 -0.53 23.23
C ARG A 275 -3.69 -1.21 22.96
N SER A 276 -3.65 -2.52 22.76
CA SER A 276 -4.73 -3.42 22.32
C SER A 276 -5.99 -3.50 23.20
N SER A 277 -6.25 -2.53 24.07
CA SER A 277 -7.49 -2.48 24.85
C SER A 277 -8.62 -1.85 24.03
N THR A 278 -9.70 -2.62 23.84
CA THR A 278 -10.91 -2.14 23.17
C THR A 278 -11.44 -0.88 23.84
N LYS A 279 -11.53 0.23 23.09
CA LYS A 279 -12.06 1.50 23.60
C LYS A 279 -13.47 1.30 24.17
N PRO A 280 -13.74 1.62 25.46
CA PRO A 280 -15.09 1.53 25.99
C PRO A 280 -16.03 2.52 25.28
N SER A 281 -17.30 2.13 25.12
CA SER A 281 -18.26 2.88 24.30
C SER A 281 -18.71 4.19 24.94
N GLU A 282 -18.45 5.31 24.26
CA GLU A 282 -18.67 6.67 24.77
C GLU A 282 -20.14 6.97 25.12
N TRP A 283 -21.08 6.16 24.64
CA TRP A 283 -22.49 6.19 25.02
C TRP A 283 -22.73 6.07 26.54
N TRP A 284 -21.86 5.37 27.27
CA TRP A 284 -21.97 5.28 28.74
C TRP A 284 -21.71 6.62 29.44
N LEU A 285 -20.92 7.52 28.84
CA LEU A 285 -20.71 8.88 29.37
C LEU A 285 -22.01 9.69 29.26
N LEU A 286 -22.75 9.55 28.15
CA LEU A 286 -24.04 10.22 27.94
C LEU A 286 -25.10 9.70 28.91
N VAL A 287 -25.19 8.38 29.09
CA VAL A 287 -26.11 7.75 30.06
C VAL A 287 -25.83 8.27 31.47
N TYR A 288 -24.57 8.31 31.90
CA TYR A 288 -24.23 8.84 33.22
C TYR A 288 -24.59 10.33 33.38
N CYS A 289 -24.35 11.15 32.34
CA CYS A 289 -24.76 12.55 32.34
C CYS A 289 -26.27 12.70 32.56
N LEU A 290 -27.08 11.90 31.85
CA LEU A 290 -28.54 11.94 31.93
C LEU A 290 -29.09 11.48 33.28
N PHE A 291 -28.48 10.47 33.93
CA PHE A 291 -29.03 9.88 35.15
C PHE A 291 -28.49 10.47 36.47
N PHE A 292 -27.27 11.00 36.49
CA PHE A 292 -26.59 11.38 37.76
C PHE A 292 -26.33 12.88 37.91
N ILE A 293 -26.13 13.63 36.82
CA ILE A 293 -25.94 15.10 36.87
C ILE A 293 -27.23 15.83 37.30
N PRO A 294 -28.45 15.50 36.82
CA PRO A 294 -29.67 16.18 37.28
C PRO A 294 -29.98 15.96 38.78
N ARG A 295 -29.41 14.92 39.40
CA ARG A 295 -29.53 14.69 40.85
C ARG A 295 -28.62 15.60 41.70
N LYS A 296 -27.59 16.20 41.11
CA LYS A 296 -26.66 17.15 41.76
C LYS A 296 -26.99 18.62 41.51
N ILE A 297 -28.08 18.94 40.81
CA ILE A 297 -28.54 20.32 40.64
C ILE A 297 -28.77 20.91 42.04
N PRO A 298 -28.07 22.00 42.41
CA PRO A 298 -28.21 22.63 43.72
C PRO A 298 -29.67 23.01 44.00
N SER A 299 -30.11 22.86 45.25
CA SER A 299 -31.49 23.16 45.68
C SER A 299 -31.93 24.58 45.32
N TRP A 300 -31.01 25.55 45.26
CA TRP A 300 -31.27 26.93 44.86
C TRP A 300 -31.74 27.08 43.40
N PHE A 301 -31.28 26.22 42.48
CA PHE A 301 -31.69 26.26 41.07
C PHE A 301 -33.10 25.66 40.87
N LYS A 302 -33.43 24.62 41.66
CA LYS A 302 -34.80 24.07 41.72
C LYS A 302 -35.80 25.12 42.25
N GLN A 303 -35.39 25.92 43.23
CA GLN A 303 -36.21 27.02 43.76
C GLN A 303 -36.46 28.12 42.72
N LEU A 304 -35.46 28.48 41.90
CA LEU A 304 -35.64 29.49 40.83
C LEU A 304 -36.62 29.05 39.74
N VAL A 305 -36.61 27.76 39.36
CA VAL A 305 -37.55 27.22 38.36
C VAL A 305 -38.99 27.16 38.92
N ILE A 306 -39.15 26.85 40.21
CA ILE A 306 -40.45 26.85 40.89
C ILE A 306 -40.97 28.27 41.09
N GLN A 307 -40.12 29.23 41.48
CA GLN A 307 -40.54 30.63 41.62
C GLN A 307 -40.96 31.29 40.30
N ARG A 308 -40.36 30.90 39.17
CA ARG A 308 -40.79 31.39 37.84
C ARG A 308 -42.18 30.87 37.44
N LYS A 309 -42.64 29.75 38.03
CA LYS A 309 -43.96 29.15 37.77
C LYS A 309 -45.06 29.74 38.66
N GLY A 310 -44.73 30.27 39.85
CA GLY A 310 -45.68 30.92 40.77
C GLY A 310 -45.91 32.42 40.53
N ARG A 311 -45.18 33.06 39.59
CA ARG A 311 -45.30 34.50 39.29
C ARG A 311 -46.19 34.83 38.09
N LYS A 312 -46.91 33.86 37.55
CA LYS A 312 -47.95 34.05 36.53
C LYS A 312 -49.29 33.67 37.16
N ASP A 313 -49.90 34.60 37.89
CA ASP A 313 -51.36 34.85 37.91
C ASP A 313 -51.70 35.91 38.98
N PRO A 314 -51.71 37.21 38.63
CA PRO A 314 -52.30 38.26 39.48
C PRO A 314 -53.75 38.62 39.12
N ASN A 315 -54.38 38.02 38.10
CA ASN A 315 -55.71 38.44 37.59
C ASN A 315 -56.86 37.45 37.84
N LYS A 316 -57.01 36.96 39.08
CA LYS A 316 -58.26 36.33 39.54
C LYS A 316 -58.59 36.74 40.98
N ALA A 317 -58.75 38.03 41.21
CA ALA A 317 -59.36 38.58 42.43
C ALA A 317 -59.90 39.99 42.14
N SER A 318 -61.05 40.09 41.46
CA SER A 318 -62.00 41.23 41.47
C SER A 318 -62.89 41.28 40.23
N VAL A 319 -63.84 40.35 40.05
CA VAL A 319 -65.12 40.66 39.37
C VAL A 319 -66.16 39.70 39.91
N GLY A 320 -66.99 40.17 40.83
CA GLY A 320 -68.04 39.38 41.44
C GLY A 320 -68.90 40.25 42.33
N GLU A 321 -69.53 41.28 41.78
CA GLU A 321 -70.69 41.95 42.38
C GLU A 321 -71.46 42.75 41.32
N GLY A 322 -72.74 42.40 41.15
CA GLY A 322 -73.83 43.29 40.72
C GLY A 322 -74.18 43.33 39.23
N ILE A 323 -75.10 42.47 38.76
CA ILE A 323 -76.35 42.85 38.05
C ILE A 323 -77.40 41.73 38.25
N ALA A 324 -78.34 41.95 39.16
CA ALA A 324 -79.78 41.69 39.07
C ALA A 324 -80.42 42.03 40.43
#